data_AF-A0A9D9F297-F1
#
_entry.id   AF-A0A9D9F297-F1
#
_cell.length_a   1.000
_cell.length_b   1.000
_cell.length_c   1.000
_cell.angle_alpha   90.00
_cell.angle_beta   90.00
_cell.angle_gamma   90.00
#
_symmetry.space_group_name_H-M   'P 1'
#
loop_
_entity.id
_entity.type
_entity.pdbx_description
1 polymer ?
#
loop_
_entity_poly.entity_id
_entity_poly.type
_entity_poly.pdbx_seq_one_letter_code
_entity_poly.pdbx_strand_id
1 'polypeptide(L)' 'MNYEHAVVEVKGDVSILLCNGCGIKIAEGTSHEDREHYCTMCMSGNCKAKFKKGD' A
#
# COMPACT_ATOMS: atom_id res chain seq x y z
N MET A 1 -7.77 -10.46 -7.85
CA MET A 1 -7.77 -10.30 -6.38
C MET A 1 -8.48 -9.00 -6.09
N ASN A 2 -9.53 -9.02 -5.28
CA ASN A 2 -10.25 -7.82 -4.88
C ASN A 2 -9.82 -7.52 -3.45
N TYR A 3 -8.97 -6.52 -3.26
CA TYR A 3 -8.50 -6.09 -1.95
C TYR A 3 -9.46 -5.02 -1.45
N GLU A 4 -10.20 -5.28 -0.38
CA GLU A 4 -11.12 -4.31 0.21
C GLU A 4 -10.37 -3.27 1.03
N HIS A 5 -9.29 -3.69 1.69
CA HIS A 5 -8.54 -2.87 2.63
C HIS A 5 -7.12 -2.57 2.15
N ALA A 6 -6.43 -3.54 1.55
CA ALA A 6 -5.07 -3.34 1.09
C ALA A 6 -5.02 -2.55 -0.23
N VAL A 7 -4.01 -1.68 -0.36
CA VAL A 7 -3.72 -1.03 -1.63
C VAL A 7 -2.62 -1.82 -2.33
N VAL A 8 -2.98 -2.54 -3.39
CA VAL A 8 -2.03 -3.37 -4.14
C VAL A 8 -2.01 -2.93 -5.61
N GLU A 9 -0.82 -2.60 -6.09
CA GLU A 9 -0.55 -2.32 -7.50
C GLU A 9 0.04 -3.57 -8.17
N VAL A 10 -0.69 -4.16 -9.11
CA VAL A 10 -0.22 -5.34 -9.84
C VAL A 10 0.59 -4.89 -11.06
N LYS A 11 1.84 -5.34 -11.16
CA LYS A 11 2.73 -5.10 -12.30
C LYS A 11 3.20 -6.42 -12.88
N GLY A 12 2.54 -6.87 -13.94
CA GLY A 12 2.81 -8.18 -14.55
C GLY A 12 2.53 -9.30 -13.55
N ASP A 13 3.55 -10.13 -13.27
CA ASP A 13 3.46 -11.28 -12.38
C ASP A 13 3.66 -10.95 -10.89
N VAL A 14 4.11 -9.72 -10.57
CA VAL A 14 4.33 -9.28 -9.19
C VAL A 14 3.26 -8.29 -8.74
N SER A 15 2.93 -8.35 -7.47
CA SER A 15 2.02 -7.44 -6.80
C SER A 15 2.80 -6.59 -5.79
N ILE A 16 2.61 -5.29 -5.86
CA ILE A 16 3.28 -4.30 -5.02
C ILE A 16 2.30 -3.82 -3.98
N LEU A 17 2.58 -4.10 -2.72
CA LEU A 17 1.82 -3.57 -1.61
C LEU A 17 2.22 -2.12 -1.34
N LEU A 18 1.24 -1.23 -1.38
CA LEU A 18 1.40 0.19 -1.13
C LEU A 18 0.87 0.56 0.26
N CYS A 19 1.46 1.60 0.83
CA CYS A 19 0.97 2.20 2.07
C CYS A 19 -0.39 2.87 1.86
N ASN A 20 -1.38 2.50 2.66
CA ASN A 20 -2.70 3.12 2.67
C ASN A 20 -2.65 4.62 2.97
N GLY A 21 -1.68 5.08 3.77
CA GLY A 21 -1.55 6.49 4.16
C GLY A 21 -0.84 7.37 3.14
N CYS A 22 0.23 6.88 2.52
CA CYS A 22 1.09 7.70 1.65
C CYS A 22 1.42 7.13 0.27
N GLY A 23 1.06 5.87 -0.01
CA GLY A 23 1.25 5.25 -1.32
C GLY A 23 2.64 4.72 -1.61
N ILE A 24 3.58 4.80 -0.67
CA ILE A 24 4.92 4.24 -0.91
C ILE A 24 4.85 2.70 -0.93
N LYS A 25 5.75 2.08 -1.70
CA LYS A 25 5.92 0.62 -1.68
C LYS A 25 6.35 0.15 -0.29
N ILE A 26 5.56 -0.75 0.30
CA ILE A 26 5.84 -1.45 1.56
C ILE A 26 6.50 -2.79 1.26
N ALA A 27 5.91 -3.57 0.34
CA ALA A 27 6.38 -4.90 0.00
C ALA A 27 6.10 -5.23 -1.47
N GLU A 28 6.77 -6.26 -1.98
CA GLU A 28 6.58 -6.81 -3.31
C GLU A 28 6.52 -8.33 -3.19
N GLY A 29 5.58 -8.96 -3.89
CA GLY A 29 5.39 -10.40 -3.82
C GLY A 29 4.23 -10.87 -4.69
N THR A 30 3.91 -12.15 -4.63
CA THR A 30 2.78 -12.75 -5.38
C THR A 30 1.50 -12.79 -4.56
N SER A 31 1.56 -12.48 -3.27
CA SER A 31 0.42 -12.54 -2.34
C SER A 31 0.62 -11.57 -1.18
N HIS A 32 -0.42 -10.82 -0.85
CA HIS A 32 -0.46 -9.89 0.29
C HIS A 32 -1.72 -10.11 1.10
N GLU A 33 -1.66 -9.85 2.41
CA GLU A 33 -2.83 -9.84 3.30
C GLU A 33 -3.76 -8.67 2.96
N ASP A 34 -5.07 -8.93 2.86
CA ASP A 34 -6.07 -7.88 2.66
C ASP A 34 -6.42 -7.17 3.97
N ARG A 35 -5.52 -6.29 4.40
CA ARG A 35 -5.71 -5.39 5.54
C ARG A 35 -5.07 -4.05 5.22
N GLU A 36 -5.34 -3.03 6.03
CA GLU A 36 -4.65 -1.75 5.87
C GLU A 36 -3.18 -1.89 6.24
N HIS A 37 -2.29 -1.44 5.35
CA HIS A 37 -0.85 -1.47 5.57
C HIS A 37 -0.29 -0.06 5.62
N TYR A 38 0.53 0.21 6.63
CA TYR A 38 1.11 1.53 6.85
C TYR A 38 2.63 1.42 6.96
N CYS A 39 3.34 2.32 6.28
CA CYS A 39 4.79 2.43 6.45
C CYS A 39 5.12 2.99 7.84
N THR A 40 6.35 2.78 8.30
CA THR A 40 6.83 3.27 9.61
C THR A 40 6.55 4.75 9.81
N MET A 41 6.72 5.59 8.77
CA MET A 41 6.45 7.02 8.86
C MET A 41 4.97 7.35 9.06
N CYS A 42 4.05 6.62 8.42
CA CYS A 42 2.62 6.80 8.63
C CYS A 42 2.20 6.31 10.02
N MET A 43 2.74 5.16 10.46
CA MET A 43 2.50 4.65 11.81
C MET A 43 2.99 5.62 12.89
N SER A 44 4.12 6.28 12.67
CA SER A 44 4.66 7.30 13.58
C SER A 44 3.99 8.67 13.44
N GLY A 45 2.98 8.83 12.57
CA GLY A 45 2.30 10.11 12.33
C GLY A 45 3.19 11.19 11.68
N ASN A 46 4.38 10.83 11.21
CA ASN A 46 5.38 11.76 10.68
C ASN A 46 5.44 11.75 9.15
N CYS A 47 4.50 11.07 8.49
CA CYS A 47 4.46 11.00 7.04
C CYS A 47 3.93 12.32 6.45
N LYS A 48 4.77 12.99 5.66
CA LYS A 48 4.40 14.21 4.94
C LYS A 48 3.74 13.93 3.59
N ALA A 49 3.86 12.71 3.09
CA ALA A 49 3.23 12.27 1.86
C ALA A 49 1.80 11.81 2.15
N LYS A 50 0.86 12.19 1.27
CA LYS A 50 -0.53 11.72 1.32
C LYS A 50 -0.78 10.87 0.10
N PHE A 51 -1.40 9.72 0.31
CA PHE A 51 -1.77 8.86 -0.79
C PHE A 51 -2.87 9.55 -1.60
N LYS A 52 -2.54 9.97 -2.81
CA LYS A 52 -3.53 10.45 -3.77
C LYS A 52 -4.14 9.21 -4.42
N LYS A 53 -5.16 8.62 -3.79
CA LYS A 53 -6.12 7.79 -4.56
C LYS A 53 -6.71 8.76 -5.59
N GLY A 54 -6.43 8.53 -6.87
CA GLY A 54 -7.02 9.33 -7.94
C GLY A 54 -8.55 9.34 -7.79
N ASP A 55 -9.15 10.51 -8.00
CA ASP A 55 -10.59 10.73 -8.11
C ASP A 55 -11.27 9.72 -9.06
#